data_AF-A0A8X8XMY2-F1
#
_entry.id   AF-A0A8X8XMY2-F1
#
_cell.length_a   1.000
_cell.length_b   1.000
_cell.length_c   1.000
_cell.angle_alpha   90.00
_cell.angle_beta   90.00
_cell.angle_gamma   90.00
#
_symmetry.space_group_name_H-M   'P 1'
#
loop_
_entity.id
_entity.type
_entity.pdbx_description
1 polymer ?
#
loop_
_entity_poly.entity_id
_entity_poly.type
_entity_poly.pdbx_seq_one_letter_code
_entity_poly.pdbx_strand_id
1 'polypeptide(L)'
;MKFFTEIHYVVLNQFPKIHSVLTQTISFSSSPHSDIVSAAASILKHHRSKSRWSHLRSLLATTKDNRLTSSQFSQVSLQLRNNPHLVLRFFYFTVHHSLTSHSPSSYATAIHILSRSRLKLHALRLIKSAMVAFSDAQPGSAVVILDALVKTYRACDSAPFVFDLLVKACLESKKIDSALEIYSVLKSKRVLLKTSTLNCLIELVSKTRSCFAGYDLYKEIFHQNVDNGDKIRSNLPNPNTLNVVIVGFYREGMLDKVEEVWEEYARVGCLPNVYSFNVLMATYCDHERMEDAMRVWEEMEDKGLTRDAVAYNTIIGGLCRAGEVEKAEEIYREMVMKGVDSSCITFEHLIKGYCEIGDVDSAMMLYKDMCRKKISPSSSTVNTIIRLLCDKNEISAASGFWWMASKKHDAALERENYENLVKGLCGEGKMEEALKIQAEMVVKGFQPNADMYGVFIDGFDKLGNEAMVSKLRKEMLDNETLSE
;
A
#
# COMPACT_ATOMS: atom_id res chain seq x y z
N MET A 1 7.09 14.36 36.00
CA MET A 1 6.83 13.24 36.93
C MET A 1 5.35 13.07 37.30
N LYS A 2 4.53 14.12 37.47
CA LYS A 2 3.09 13.99 37.77
C LYS A 2 2.22 13.42 36.62
N PHE A 3 2.65 13.56 35.36
CA PHE A 3 1.93 13.03 34.17
C PHE A 3 2.08 11.49 33.99
N PHE A 4 3.11 10.89 34.59
CA PHE A 4 3.30 9.43 34.56
C PHE A 4 2.53 8.71 35.68
N THR A 5 2.20 9.42 36.76
CA THR A 5 1.46 8.86 37.90
C THR A 5 -0.03 8.74 37.60
N GLU A 6 -0.62 9.66 36.85
CA GLU A 6 -2.03 9.56 36.43
C GLU A 6 -2.28 8.43 35.43
N ILE A 7 -1.36 8.15 34.49
CA ILE A 7 -1.50 7.01 33.58
C ILE A 7 -1.31 5.68 34.34
N HIS A 8 -0.43 5.63 35.33
CA HIS A 8 -0.26 4.44 36.18
C HIS A 8 -1.50 4.17 37.07
N TYR A 9 -2.14 5.23 37.58
CA TYR A 9 -3.33 5.12 38.43
C TYR A 9 -4.60 4.78 37.61
N VAL A 10 -4.71 5.27 36.38
CA VAL A 10 -5.85 4.97 35.48
C VAL A 10 -5.78 3.55 34.91
N VAL A 11 -4.58 2.98 34.70
CA VAL A 11 -4.42 1.60 34.20
C VAL A 11 -4.69 0.55 35.29
N LEU A 12 -4.38 0.85 36.57
CA LEU A 12 -4.66 -0.06 37.69
C LEU A 12 -6.17 -0.16 38.02
N ASN A 13 -6.94 0.91 37.78
CA ASN A 13 -8.40 0.93 37.98
C ASN A 13 -9.21 0.46 36.75
N GLN A 14 -8.56 0.13 35.62
CA GLN A 14 -9.24 -0.34 34.40
C GLN A 14 -9.66 -1.81 34.44
N PHE A 15 -9.31 -2.57 35.49
CA PHE A 15 -9.56 -4.02 35.53
C PHE A 15 -10.05 -4.58 36.89
N PRO A 16 -11.01 -3.96 37.62
CA PRO A 16 -11.54 -4.56 38.85
C PRO A 16 -12.40 -5.81 38.59
N LYS A 17 -12.94 -6.01 37.38
CA LYS A 17 -13.74 -7.20 37.01
C LYS A 17 -12.97 -8.31 36.29
N ILE A 18 -11.65 -8.15 36.13
CA ILE A 18 -10.76 -9.28 35.81
C ILE A 18 -10.50 -10.14 37.06
N HIS A 19 -10.94 -9.70 38.24
CA HIS A 19 -10.64 -10.34 39.51
C HIS A 19 -11.34 -11.70 39.74
N SER A 20 -12.44 -12.01 39.04
CA SER A 20 -13.18 -13.27 39.26
C SER A 20 -12.96 -14.35 38.19
N VAL A 21 -12.33 -14.02 37.05
CA VAL A 21 -12.07 -14.97 35.95
C VAL A 21 -10.56 -15.23 35.74
N LEU A 22 -9.67 -14.43 36.34
CA LEU A 22 -8.21 -14.68 36.34
C LEU A 22 -7.66 -15.28 37.65
N THR A 23 -8.52 -15.83 38.51
CA THR A 23 -8.12 -16.48 39.77
C THR A 23 -7.73 -17.96 39.62
N GLN A 24 -7.34 -18.40 38.43
CA GLN A 24 -6.41 -19.53 38.32
C GLN A 24 -4.99 -18.97 38.32
N THR A 25 -4.54 -18.55 39.50
CA THR A 25 -3.11 -18.47 39.80
C THR A 25 -2.50 -19.83 39.52
N ILE A 26 -1.63 -19.92 38.51
CA ILE A 26 -0.67 -21.01 38.43
C ILE A 26 0.22 -20.85 39.66
N SER A 27 -0.08 -21.62 40.71
CA SER A 27 0.83 -21.82 41.82
C SER A 27 2.04 -22.58 41.27
N PHE A 28 3.14 -21.87 41.04
CA PHE A 28 4.42 -22.50 40.76
C PHE A 28 4.87 -23.18 42.05
N SER A 29 4.70 -24.51 42.13
CA SER A 29 5.24 -25.30 43.21
C SER A 29 6.77 -25.19 43.20
N SER A 30 7.33 -24.74 44.32
CA SER A 30 8.77 -24.77 44.57
C SER A 30 9.19 -26.21 44.81
N SER A 31 9.69 -26.87 43.76
CA SER A 31 10.37 -28.17 43.84
C SER A 31 11.79 -28.06 43.24
N PRO A 32 12.69 -29.06 43.45
CA PRO A 32 14.16 -28.96 43.31
C PRO A 32 14.73 -28.62 41.92
N HIS A 33 13.89 -28.27 40.93
CA HIS A 33 14.26 -27.90 39.58
C HIS A 33 14.71 -26.42 39.42
N SER A 34 14.91 -25.69 40.53
CA SER A 34 15.27 -24.26 40.55
C SER A 34 16.71 -23.95 40.11
N ASP A 35 17.60 -24.95 40.18
CA ASP A 35 19.04 -24.75 40.00
C ASP A 35 19.42 -24.54 38.54
N ILE A 36 18.81 -25.29 37.60
CA ILE A 36 19.17 -25.18 36.18
C ILE A 36 18.69 -23.87 35.55
N VAL A 37 17.53 -23.38 35.97
CA VAL A 37 16.96 -22.11 35.48
C VAL A 37 17.84 -20.96 35.95
N SER A 38 18.21 -20.95 37.23
CA SER A 38 19.07 -19.92 37.81
C SER A 38 20.50 -19.99 37.25
N ALA A 39 21.05 -21.19 37.06
CA ALA A 39 22.36 -21.39 36.44
C ALA A 39 22.37 -20.93 34.98
N ALA A 40 21.36 -21.31 34.18
CA ALA A 40 21.24 -20.87 32.79
C ALA A 40 21.11 -19.35 32.69
N ALA A 41 20.28 -18.73 33.54
CA ALA A 41 20.14 -17.28 33.59
C ALA A 41 21.44 -16.59 34.02
N SER A 42 22.18 -17.15 34.97
CA SER A 42 23.49 -16.63 35.40
C SER A 42 24.52 -16.69 34.27
N ILE A 43 24.64 -17.83 33.57
CA ILE A 43 25.51 -17.99 32.39
C ILE A 43 25.15 -16.94 31.34
N LEU A 44 23.84 -16.78 31.06
CA LEU A 44 23.35 -15.83 30.07
C LEU A 44 23.60 -14.37 30.48
N LYS A 45 23.57 -14.01 31.76
CA LYS A 45 23.85 -12.64 32.23
C LYS A 45 25.33 -12.31 32.26
N HIS A 46 26.14 -13.19 32.84
CA HIS A 46 27.48 -12.84 33.31
C HIS A 46 28.62 -13.34 32.40
N HIS A 47 28.42 -14.38 31.59
CA HIS A 47 29.47 -14.82 30.67
C HIS A 47 29.57 -13.91 29.43
N ARG A 48 30.79 -13.75 28.90
CA ARG A 48 31.04 -13.02 27.64
C ARG A 48 30.33 -13.69 26.45
N SER A 49 29.95 -12.90 25.46
CA SER A 49 29.11 -13.35 24.32
C SER A 49 29.64 -14.57 23.57
N LYS A 50 30.96 -14.76 23.46
CA LYS A 50 31.58 -15.89 22.73
C LYS A 50 31.47 -17.22 23.50
N SER A 51 31.59 -17.20 24.83
CA SER A 51 31.64 -18.41 25.66
C SER A 51 30.28 -18.77 26.27
N ARG A 52 29.38 -17.80 26.44
CA ARG A 52 28.03 -17.97 26.98
C ARG A 52 27.28 -19.18 26.40
N TRP A 53 27.30 -19.32 25.07
CA TRP A 53 26.51 -20.34 24.38
C TRP A 53 27.12 -21.74 24.51
N SER A 54 28.44 -21.87 24.61
CA SER A 54 29.09 -23.16 24.87
C SER A 54 28.84 -23.61 26.31
N HIS A 55 28.90 -22.70 27.27
CA HIS A 55 28.62 -22.99 28.68
C HIS A 55 27.16 -23.37 28.89
N LEU A 56 26.23 -22.67 28.22
CA LEU A 56 24.83 -23.04 28.25
C LEU A 56 24.61 -24.45 27.68
N ARG A 57 25.23 -24.81 26.55
CA ARG A 57 25.14 -26.18 26.01
C ARG A 57 25.73 -27.22 26.96
N SER A 58 26.85 -26.92 27.59
CA SER A 58 27.45 -27.80 28.59
C SER A 58 26.53 -28.03 29.79
N LEU A 59 25.83 -26.98 30.26
CA LEU A 59 24.83 -27.10 31.32
C LEU A 59 23.63 -27.93 30.87
N LEU A 60 23.18 -27.79 29.62
CA LEU A 60 22.05 -28.58 29.14
C LEU A 60 22.42 -30.04 28.89
N ALA A 61 23.68 -30.33 28.55
CA ALA A 61 24.17 -31.70 28.38
C ALA A 61 24.12 -32.53 29.69
N THR A 62 23.97 -31.88 30.86
CA THR A 62 23.78 -32.58 32.14
C THR A 62 22.31 -32.91 32.41
N THR A 63 21.38 -32.50 31.54
CA THR A 63 19.96 -32.84 31.66
C THR A 63 19.65 -34.15 30.93
N LYS A 64 18.63 -34.87 31.39
CA LYS A 64 18.26 -36.18 30.85
C LYS A 64 17.99 -36.17 29.33
N ASP A 65 17.47 -35.06 28.81
CA ASP A 65 17.06 -34.93 27.39
C ASP A 65 17.94 -33.95 26.59
N ASN A 66 19.03 -33.45 27.18
CA ASN A 66 19.87 -32.39 26.61
C ASN A 66 19.09 -31.12 26.20
N ARG A 67 17.96 -30.85 26.86
CA ARG A 67 16.96 -29.85 26.47
C ARG A 67 16.38 -29.12 27.68
N LEU A 68 15.94 -27.88 27.45
CA LEU A 68 15.04 -27.16 28.35
C LEU A 68 13.60 -27.46 27.97
N THR A 69 12.74 -27.59 28.98
CA THR A 69 11.29 -27.54 28.79
C THR A 69 10.84 -26.12 28.41
N SER A 70 9.69 -25.99 27.76
CA SER A 70 9.11 -24.69 27.40
C SER A 70 8.85 -23.79 28.62
N SER A 71 8.51 -24.40 29.77
CA SER A 71 8.34 -23.71 31.05
C SER A 71 9.67 -23.16 31.58
N GLN A 72 10.72 -23.98 31.60
CA GLN A 72 12.07 -23.55 32.02
C GLN A 72 12.61 -22.44 31.11
N PHE A 73 12.43 -22.54 29.79
CA PHE A 73 12.77 -21.46 28.85
C PHE A 73 12.08 -20.14 29.23
N SER A 74 10.78 -20.21 29.54
CA SER A 74 9.98 -19.04 29.91
C SER A 74 10.49 -18.42 31.21
N GLN A 75 10.80 -19.24 32.23
CA GLN A 75 11.37 -18.79 33.49
C GLN A 75 12.75 -18.13 33.32
N VAL A 76 13.66 -18.75 32.54
CA VAL A 76 14.96 -18.14 32.20
C VAL A 76 14.76 -16.80 31.50
N SER A 77 13.86 -16.74 30.51
CA SER A 77 13.54 -15.51 29.79
C SER A 77 13.01 -14.41 30.70
N LEU A 78 12.14 -14.74 31.66
CA LEU A 78 11.64 -13.80 32.67
C LEU A 78 12.76 -13.26 33.57
N GLN A 79 13.73 -14.09 33.97
CA GLN A 79 14.92 -13.61 34.70
C GLN A 79 15.81 -12.69 33.87
N LEU A 80 15.72 -12.77 32.54
CA LEU A 80 16.45 -11.96 31.57
C LEU A 80 15.64 -10.77 31.02
N ARG A 81 14.42 -10.50 31.53
CA ARG A 81 13.47 -9.51 30.97
C ARG A 81 14.03 -8.10 30.77
N ASN A 82 15.06 -7.71 31.51
CA ASN A 82 15.74 -6.41 31.38
C ASN A 82 16.78 -6.37 30.23
N ASN A 83 17.05 -7.51 29.59
CA ASN A 83 17.97 -7.65 28.45
C ASN A 83 17.22 -8.28 27.26
N PRO A 84 16.31 -7.55 26.60
CA PRO A 84 15.40 -8.11 25.59
C PRO A 84 16.10 -8.66 24.35
N HIS A 85 17.20 -8.04 23.89
CA HIS A 85 18.01 -8.58 22.79
C HIS A 85 18.69 -9.91 23.16
N LEU A 86 19.05 -10.10 24.43
CA LEU A 86 19.61 -11.35 24.91
C LEU A 86 18.55 -12.44 24.95
N VAL A 87 17.33 -12.13 25.40
CA VAL A 87 16.18 -13.05 25.33
C VAL A 87 15.91 -13.48 23.89
N LEU A 88 15.94 -12.55 22.93
CA LEU A 88 15.77 -12.88 21.51
C LEU A 88 16.87 -13.78 20.97
N ARG A 89 18.14 -13.47 21.29
CA ARG A 89 19.28 -14.32 20.89
C ARG A 89 19.20 -15.70 21.53
N PHE A 90 18.78 -15.77 22.79
CA PHE A 90 18.57 -17.03 23.49
C PHE A 90 17.46 -17.84 22.85
N PHE A 91 16.32 -17.22 22.51
CA PHE A 91 15.25 -17.86 21.76
C PHE A 91 15.73 -18.44 20.41
N TYR A 92 16.43 -17.65 19.59
CA TYR A 92 16.94 -18.18 18.32
C TYR A 92 17.99 -19.26 18.50
N PHE A 93 18.82 -19.16 19.55
CA PHE A 93 19.79 -20.19 19.89
C PHE A 93 19.10 -21.51 20.26
N THR A 94 18.02 -21.47 21.05
CA THR A 94 17.29 -22.68 21.43
C THR A 94 16.54 -23.30 20.26
N VAL A 95 16.00 -22.49 19.35
CA VAL A 95 15.39 -22.97 18.10
C VAL A 95 16.42 -23.60 17.17
N HIS A 96 17.51 -22.89 16.86
CA HIS A 96 18.53 -23.35 15.90
C HIS A 96 19.22 -24.66 16.33
N HIS A 97 19.37 -24.89 17.64
CA HIS A 97 20.00 -26.09 18.18
C HIS A 97 18.99 -27.12 18.72
N SER A 98 17.69 -26.95 18.46
CA SER A 98 16.63 -27.86 18.93
C SER A 98 16.67 -28.13 20.44
N LEU A 99 17.09 -27.13 21.23
CA LEU A 99 17.29 -27.25 22.67
C LEU A 99 15.99 -27.12 23.47
N THR A 100 14.90 -26.73 22.82
CA THR A 100 13.59 -26.56 23.45
C THR A 100 12.49 -26.88 22.44
N SER A 101 11.50 -27.67 22.85
CA SER A 101 10.22 -27.74 22.13
C SER A 101 9.37 -26.55 22.53
N HIS A 102 9.35 -25.51 21.70
CA HIS A 102 8.70 -24.25 22.04
C HIS A 102 7.18 -24.37 21.98
N SER A 103 6.51 -24.05 23.09
CA SER A 103 5.05 -23.93 23.19
C SER A 103 4.58 -22.51 22.87
N PRO A 104 3.28 -22.28 22.60
CA PRO A 104 2.72 -20.94 22.44
C PRO A 104 3.05 -19.99 23.60
N SER A 105 3.01 -20.48 24.85
CA SER A 105 3.38 -19.70 26.04
C SER A 105 4.86 -19.28 26.07
N SER A 106 5.75 -20.11 25.52
CA SER A 106 7.18 -19.76 25.43
C SER A 106 7.46 -18.69 24.39
N TYR A 107 6.75 -18.73 23.24
CA TYR A 107 6.74 -17.65 22.26
C TYR A 107 6.16 -16.37 22.87
N ALA A 108 4.99 -16.46 23.53
CA ALA A 108 4.32 -15.35 24.18
C ALA A 108 5.22 -14.64 25.19
N THR A 109 5.97 -15.38 26.02
CA THR A 109 6.92 -14.83 26.99
C THR A 109 7.99 -13.95 26.31
N ALA A 110 8.61 -14.44 25.23
CA ALA A 110 9.60 -13.67 24.48
C ALA A 110 8.96 -12.46 23.77
N ILE A 111 7.77 -12.62 23.18
CA ILE A 111 7.00 -11.54 22.53
C ILE A 111 6.67 -10.43 23.54
N HIS A 112 6.24 -10.77 24.76
CA HIS A 112 5.96 -9.80 25.82
C HIS A 112 7.20 -9.01 26.21
N ILE A 113 8.35 -9.68 26.39
CA ILE A 113 9.62 -9.02 26.75
C ILE A 113 10.09 -8.04 25.67
N LEU A 114 9.94 -8.42 24.40
CA LEU A 114 10.25 -7.55 23.26
C LEU A 114 9.28 -6.36 23.19
N SER A 115 7.98 -6.61 23.42
CA SER A 115 6.92 -5.61 23.39
C SER A 115 7.08 -4.57 24.51
N ARG A 116 7.29 -4.99 25.77
CA ARG A 116 7.57 -4.04 26.87
C ARG A 116 8.80 -3.16 26.61
N SER A 117 9.77 -3.70 25.88
CA SER A 117 11.02 -3.02 25.51
C SER A 117 10.90 -2.19 24.22
N ARG A 118 9.69 -2.06 23.65
CA ARG A 118 9.40 -1.30 22.42
C ARG A 118 10.13 -1.80 21.17
N LEU A 119 10.62 -3.05 21.17
CA LEU A 119 11.24 -3.70 20.01
C LEU A 119 10.17 -4.26 19.06
N LYS A 120 9.33 -3.36 18.50
CA LYS A 120 8.12 -3.70 17.72
C LYS A 120 8.41 -4.64 16.55
N LEU A 121 9.44 -4.35 15.76
CA LEU A 121 9.78 -5.14 14.58
C LEU A 121 10.21 -6.58 14.93
N HIS A 122 10.97 -6.75 16.02
CA HIS A 122 11.37 -8.08 16.49
C HIS A 122 10.20 -8.86 17.07
N ALA A 123 9.35 -8.21 17.88
CA ALA A 123 8.13 -8.83 18.40
C ALA A 123 7.19 -9.27 17.26
N LEU A 124 6.98 -8.40 16.27
CA LEU A 124 6.16 -8.69 15.09
C LEU A 124 6.68 -9.89 14.29
N ARG A 125 7.99 -9.94 14.02
CA ARG A 125 8.64 -11.09 13.35
C ARG A 125 8.45 -12.38 14.15
N LEU A 126 8.58 -12.31 15.47
CA LEU A 126 8.42 -13.48 16.33
C LEU A 126 6.96 -13.96 16.41
N ILE A 127 6.00 -13.04 16.38
CA ILE A 127 4.56 -13.37 16.25
C ILE A 127 4.30 -14.08 14.92
N LYS A 128 4.82 -13.57 13.81
CA LYS A 128 4.68 -14.24 12.50
C LYS A 128 5.30 -15.63 12.50
N SER A 129 6.48 -15.78 13.11
CA SER A 129 7.13 -17.08 13.30
C SER A 129 6.26 -18.04 14.12
N ALA A 130 5.62 -17.54 15.19
CA ALA A 130 4.68 -18.33 15.99
C ALA A 130 3.47 -18.76 15.16
N MET A 131 2.91 -17.85 14.36
CA MET A 131 1.75 -18.16 13.52
C MET A 131 2.07 -19.29 12.54
N VAL A 132 3.27 -19.31 11.95
CA VAL A 132 3.72 -20.40 11.07
C VAL A 132 3.91 -21.69 11.88
N ALA A 133 4.62 -21.63 13.01
CA ALA A 133 4.92 -22.80 13.83
C ALA A 133 3.68 -23.51 14.40
N PHE A 134 2.56 -22.80 14.56
CA PHE A 134 1.30 -23.33 15.09
C PHE A 134 0.16 -23.32 14.05
N SER A 135 0.48 -23.24 12.74
CA SER A 135 -0.51 -23.26 11.66
C SER A 135 -1.19 -24.63 11.47
N ASP A 136 -0.48 -25.74 11.69
CA ASP A 136 -1.00 -27.10 11.44
C ASP A 136 -1.94 -27.64 12.53
N ALA A 137 -2.11 -26.90 13.63
CA ALA A 137 -2.78 -27.42 14.82
C ALA A 137 -4.32 -27.33 14.76
N GLN A 138 -4.91 -26.32 14.09
CA GLN A 138 -6.36 -26.12 13.83
C GLN A 138 -6.55 -24.83 12.99
N PRO A 139 -7.69 -24.63 12.30
CA PRO A 139 -8.15 -23.27 11.92
C PRO A 139 -8.23 -22.41 13.21
N GLY A 140 -7.45 -21.32 13.29
CA GLY A 140 -7.35 -20.49 14.50
C GLY A 140 -5.96 -20.36 15.15
N SER A 141 -4.86 -20.66 14.43
CA SER A 141 -3.47 -20.51 14.93
C SER A 141 -3.17 -19.18 15.64
N ALA A 142 -3.78 -18.07 15.20
CA ALA A 142 -3.60 -16.76 15.81
C ALA A 142 -4.36 -16.62 17.15
N VAL A 143 -5.48 -17.33 17.33
CA VAL A 143 -6.23 -17.39 18.60
C VAL A 143 -5.46 -18.16 19.66
N VAL A 144 -4.76 -19.23 19.27
CA VAL A 144 -3.85 -19.97 20.18
C VAL A 144 -2.76 -19.04 20.72
N ILE A 145 -2.19 -18.19 19.85
CA ILE A 145 -1.20 -17.19 20.25
C ILE A 145 -1.84 -16.11 21.13
N LEU A 146 -3.06 -15.64 20.80
CA LEU A 146 -3.80 -14.70 21.64
C LEU A 146 -4.01 -15.25 23.05
N ASP A 147 -4.47 -16.49 23.19
CA ASP A 147 -4.70 -17.14 24.47
C ASP A 147 -3.41 -17.23 25.30
N ALA A 148 -2.30 -17.62 24.67
CA ALA A 148 -0.99 -17.63 25.32
C ALA A 148 -0.54 -16.22 25.77
N LEU A 149 -0.74 -15.20 24.93
CA LEU A 149 -0.44 -13.81 25.28
C LEU A 149 -1.31 -13.30 26.44
N VAL A 150 -2.60 -13.65 26.46
CA VAL A 150 -3.50 -13.26 27.56
C VAL A 150 -3.09 -13.95 28.87
N LYS A 151 -2.81 -15.26 28.83
CA LYS A 151 -2.41 -16.05 30.02
C LYS A 151 -1.08 -15.57 30.61
N THR A 152 -0.13 -15.17 29.78
CA THR A 152 1.21 -14.76 30.23
C THR A 152 1.39 -13.25 30.43
N TYR A 153 0.37 -12.43 30.10
CA TYR A 153 0.43 -10.97 30.11
C TYR A 153 0.92 -10.37 31.43
N ARG A 154 0.29 -10.75 32.55
CA ARG A 154 0.59 -10.21 33.90
C ARG A 154 1.97 -10.66 34.38
N ALA A 155 2.29 -11.94 34.20
CA ALA A 155 3.58 -12.50 34.61
C ALA A 155 4.77 -11.84 33.89
N CYS A 156 4.57 -11.38 32.66
CA CYS A 156 5.60 -10.71 31.87
C CYS A 156 5.63 -9.17 32.05
N ASP A 157 4.66 -8.59 32.77
CA ASP A 157 4.46 -7.14 32.87
C ASP A 157 4.51 -6.50 31.46
N SER A 158 3.63 -6.99 30.59
CA SER A 158 3.61 -6.67 29.16
C SER A 158 3.06 -5.28 28.88
N ALA A 159 3.46 -4.71 27.75
CA ALA A 159 2.79 -3.54 27.19
C ALA A 159 1.47 -3.92 26.49
N PRO A 160 0.40 -3.11 26.60
CA PRO A 160 -0.90 -3.38 25.98
C PRO A 160 -0.86 -3.52 24.46
N PHE A 161 0.07 -2.82 23.79
CA PHE A 161 0.17 -2.83 22.33
C PHE A 161 0.64 -4.18 21.73
N VAL A 162 0.96 -5.17 22.57
CA VAL A 162 1.26 -6.54 22.10
C VAL A 162 0.09 -7.13 21.31
N PHE A 163 -1.15 -6.79 21.67
CA PHE A 163 -2.34 -7.21 20.94
C PHE A 163 -2.46 -6.50 19.58
N ASP A 164 -2.09 -5.22 19.49
CA ASP A 164 -1.97 -4.52 18.20
C ASP A 164 -0.97 -5.23 17.27
N LEU A 165 0.17 -5.68 17.81
CA LEU A 165 1.18 -6.39 17.02
C LEU A 165 0.66 -7.74 16.51
N LEU A 166 -0.17 -8.44 17.29
CA LEU A 166 -0.78 -9.70 16.85
C LEU A 166 -1.75 -9.47 15.69
N VAL A 167 -2.64 -8.48 15.81
CA VAL A 167 -3.55 -8.12 14.72
C VAL A 167 -2.76 -7.68 13.49
N LYS A 168 -1.76 -6.81 13.64
CA LYS A 168 -0.88 -6.41 12.53
C LYS A 168 -0.16 -7.57 11.87
N ALA A 169 0.32 -8.55 12.64
CA ALA A 169 0.94 -9.75 12.07
C ALA A 169 -0.05 -10.52 11.20
N CYS A 170 -1.32 -10.64 11.63
CA CYS A 170 -2.38 -11.26 10.83
C CYS A 170 -2.64 -10.49 9.53
N LEU A 171 -2.76 -9.17 9.61
CA LEU A 171 -2.98 -8.29 8.46
C LEU A 171 -1.82 -8.36 7.44
N GLU A 172 -0.57 -8.27 7.90
CA GLU A 172 0.61 -8.36 7.02
C GLU A 172 0.81 -9.77 6.43
N SER A 173 0.23 -10.80 7.06
CA SER A 173 0.17 -12.17 6.54
C SER A 173 -1.10 -12.46 5.74
N LYS A 174 -1.92 -11.44 5.42
CA LYS A 174 -3.20 -11.54 4.69
C LYS A 174 -4.20 -12.53 5.31
N LYS A 175 -4.08 -12.83 6.62
CA LYS A 175 -4.98 -13.72 7.37
C LYS A 175 -6.11 -12.90 8.02
N ILE A 176 -7.09 -12.48 7.21
CA ILE A 176 -8.12 -11.51 7.59
C ILE A 176 -9.12 -12.10 8.58
N ASP A 177 -9.57 -13.34 8.36
CA ASP A 177 -10.52 -14.01 9.26
C ASP A 177 -9.94 -14.14 10.67
N SER A 178 -8.67 -14.51 10.77
CA SER A 178 -7.94 -14.55 12.05
C SER A 178 -7.84 -13.17 12.70
N ALA A 179 -7.61 -12.10 11.91
CA ALA A 179 -7.54 -10.74 12.44
C ALA A 179 -8.90 -10.27 12.99
N LEU A 180 -9.99 -10.58 12.28
CA LEU A 180 -11.37 -10.28 12.70
C LEU A 180 -11.77 -11.10 13.94
N GLU A 181 -11.42 -12.37 13.99
CA GLU A 181 -11.66 -13.24 15.15
C GLU A 181 -10.93 -12.71 16.39
N ILE A 182 -9.64 -12.35 16.26
CA ILE A 182 -8.88 -11.74 17.35
C ILE A 182 -9.51 -10.42 17.79
N TYR A 183 -9.91 -9.56 16.84
CA TYR A 183 -10.58 -8.30 17.15
C TYR A 183 -11.87 -8.55 17.96
N SER A 184 -12.72 -9.48 17.54
CA SER A 184 -13.96 -9.85 18.25
C SER A 184 -13.69 -10.36 19.67
N VAL A 185 -12.66 -11.19 19.85
CA VAL A 185 -12.25 -11.69 21.18
C VAL A 185 -11.71 -10.56 22.06
N LEU A 186 -10.93 -9.63 21.51
CA LEU A 186 -10.40 -8.48 22.25
C LEU A 186 -11.52 -7.50 22.64
N LYS A 187 -12.46 -7.26 21.72
CA LYS A 187 -13.66 -6.44 21.95
C LYS A 187 -14.53 -7.01 23.08
N SER A 188 -14.82 -8.31 23.07
CA SER A 188 -15.60 -8.95 24.15
C SER A 188 -14.90 -8.88 25.52
N LYS A 189 -13.57 -8.82 25.53
CA LYS A 189 -12.73 -8.61 26.73
C LYS A 189 -12.49 -7.13 27.08
N ARG A 190 -13.12 -6.19 26.37
CA ARG A 190 -12.95 -4.72 26.55
C ARG A 190 -11.50 -4.23 26.40
N VAL A 191 -10.71 -4.89 25.56
CA VAL A 191 -9.34 -4.46 25.24
C VAL A 191 -9.39 -3.54 24.03
N LEU A 192 -8.97 -2.29 24.21
CA LEU A 192 -8.94 -1.29 23.15
C LEU A 192 -7.68 -1.45 22.28
N LEU A 193 -7.89 -1.71 20.99
CA LEU A 193 -6.86 -1.60 19.96
C LEU A 193 -6.64 -0.14 19.57
N LYS A 194 -5.46 0.18 19.06
CA LYS A 194 -5.17 1.53 18.54
C LYS A 194 -5.96 1.79 17.26
N THR A 195 -6.41 3.04 17.08
CA THR A 195 -7.04 3.51 15.85
C THR A 195 -6.22 3.17 14.60
N SER A 196 -4.88 3.27 14.65
CA SER A 196 -4.03 2.88 13.52
C SER A 196 -4.17 1.40 13.12
N THR A 197 -4.35 0.51 14.10
CA THR A 197 -4.51 -0.93 13.85
C THR A 197 -5.88 -1.23 13.29
N LEU A 198 -6.91 -0.54 13.80
CA LEU A 198 -8.28 -0.62 13.31
C LEU A 198 -8.41 -0.08 11.89
N ASN A 199 -7.74 1.03 11.56
CA ASN A 199 -7.71 1.57 10.20
C ASN A 199 -7.09 0.57 9.22
N CYS A 200 -5.98 -0.09 9.58
CA CYS A 200 -5.40 -1.14 8.73
C CYS A 200 -6.33 -2.35 8.56
N LEU A 201 -7.08 -2.70 9.61
CA LEU A 201 -8.06 -3.78 9.55
C LEU A 201 -9.22 -3.42 8.60
N ILE A 202 -9.80 -2.23 8.74
CA ILE A 202 -10.85 -1.71 7.86
C ILE A 202 -10.34 -1.65 6.42
N GLU A 203 -9.16 -1.06 6.18
CA GLU A 203 -8.58 -0.93 4.85
C GLU A 203 -8.40 -2.28 4.15
N LEU A 204 -7.89 -3.28 4.88
CA LEU A 204 -7.68 -4.60 4.32
C LEU A 204 -9.00 -5.31 4.04
N VAL A 205 -9.98 -5.20 4.94
CA VAL A 205 -11.34 -5.74 4.72
C VAL A 205 -11.99 -5.08 3.51
N SER A 206 -11.88 -3.75 3.37
CA SER A 206 -12.37 -3.00 2.20
C SER A 206 -11.81 -3.54 0.90
N LYS A 207 -10.50 -3.83 0.87
CA LYS A 207 -9.77 -4.28 -0.33
C LYS A 207 -10.03 -5.75 -0.68
N THR A 208 -10.27 -6.62 0.29
CA THR A 208 -10.37 -8.07 0.03
C THR A 208 -11.78 -8.61 -0.02
N ARG A 209 -12.72 -7.99 0.71
CA ARG A 209 -14.11 -8.45 0.78
C ARG A 209 -14.99 -7.52 -0.05
N SER A 210 -15.10 -6.27 0.36
CA SER A 210 -15.75 -5.18 -0.39
C SER A 210 -15.64 -3.87 0.39
N CYS A 211 -15.76 -2.72 -0.28
CA CYS A 211 -15.84 -1.41 0.36
C CYS A 211 -16.98 -1.33 1.40
N PHE A 212 -18.12 -1.95 1.12
CA PHE A 212 -19.25 -2.06 2.07
C PHE A 212 -18.91 -2.86 3.32
N ALA A 213 -18.22 -4.00 3.19
CA ALA A 213 -17.80 -4.78 4.35
C ALA A 213 -16.84 -3.99 5.25
N GLY A 214 -15.96 -3.19 4.64
CA GLY A 214 -15.11 -2.25 5.38
C GLY A 214 -15.92 -1.16 6.08
N TYR A 215 -16.91 -0.58 5.41
CA TYR A 215 -17.79 0.43 5.99
C TYR A 215 -18.66 -0.10 7.13
N ASP A 216 -19.18 -1.33 7.01
CA ASP A 216 -19.94 -1.98 8.09
C ASP A 216 -19.05 -2.24 9.31
N LEU A 217 -17.81 -2.69 9.10
CA LEU A 217 -16.84 -2.83 10.17
C LEU A 217 -16.48 -1.48 10.81
N TYR A 218 -16.35 -0.43 10.00
CA TYR A 218 -16.15 0.93 10.50
C TYR A 218 -17.30 1.35 11.44
N LYS A 219 -18.56 1.21 11.00
CA LYS A 219 -19.74 1.51 11.83
C LYS A 219 -19.76 0.64 13.09
N GLU A 220 -19.42 -0.65 12.99
CA GLU A 220 -19.35 -1.56 14.13
C GLU A 220 -18.30 -1.14 15.17
N ILE A 221 -17.17 -0.55 14.74
CA ILE A 221 -16.09 -0.10 15.61
C ILE A 221 -16.41 1.26 16.24
N PHE A 222 -16.89 2.21 15.44
CA PHE A 222 -16.94 3.63 15.81
C PHE A 222 -18.35 4.19 16.08
N HIS A 223 -19.43 3.54 15.61
CA HIS A 223 -20.84 3.97 15.81
C HIS A 223 -21.59 3.19 16.88
N GLN A 224 -20.90 2.61 17.88
CA GLN A 224 -21.59 1.86 18.94
C GLN A 224 -22.51 2.77 19.77
N ASN A 225 -23.78 2.35 19.89
CA ASN A 225 -24.87 3.06 20.56
C ASN A 225 -24.46 3.65 21.92
N VAL A 226 -24.74 4.94 22.09
CA VAL A 226 -24.66 5.70 23.36
C VAL A 226 -25.77 5.29 24.35
N ASP A 227 -26.57 4.26 24.04
CA ASP A 227 -27.84 3.95 24.71
C ASP A 227 -27.76 3.20 26.05
N ASN A 228 -26.59 3.01 26.63
CA ASN A 228 -26.50 2.59 28.02
C ASN A 228 -25.52 3.50 28.72
N GLY A 229 -25.98 4.28 29.70
CA GLY A 229 -25.29 5.36 30.41
C GLY A 229 -23.95 5.02 31.10
N ASP A 230 -23.30 3.92 30.75
CA ASP A 230 -21.88 3.71 30.89
C ASP A 230 -21.14 4.53 29.82
N LYS A 231 -20.35 5.54 30.23
CA LYS A 231 -19.29 6.13 29.43
C LYS A 231 -18.24 5.07 29.07
N ILE A 232 -18.56 4.14 28.17
CA ILE A 232 -17.60 3.24 27.58
C ILE A 232 -16.69 4.14 26.73
N ARG A 233 -15.41 4.19 27.07
CA ARG A 233 -14.39 4.83 26.23
C ARG A 233 -14.39 4.10 24.88
N SER A 234 -15.15 4.61 23.91
CA SER A 234 -15.13 4.16 22.53
C SER A 234 -13.87 4.70 21.83
N ASN A 235 -13.39 3.97 20.83
CA ASN A 235 -12.40 4.55 19.93
C ASN A 235 -13.08 5.70 19.17
N LEU A 236 -12.39 6.82 19.05
CA LEU A 236 -12.85 7.92 18.19
C LEU A 236 -12.20 7.78 16.81
N PRO A 237 -12.97 7.96 15.73
CA PRO A 237 -12.39 8.03 14.40
C PRO A 237 -11.47 9.24 14.31
N ASN A 238 -10.43 9.14 13.48
CA ASN A 238 -9.58 10.26 13.12
C ASN A 238 -9.66 10.48 11.59
N PRO A 239 -9.01 11.53 11.04
CA PRO A 239 -9.12 11.79 9.61
C PRO A 239 -8.65 10.61 8.76
N ASN A 240 -7.62 9.89 9.21
CA ASN A 240 -7.16 8.68 8.52
C ASN A 240 -8.21 7.54 8.54
N THR A 241 -9.07 7.45 9.55
CA THR A 241 -10.13 6.44 9.62
C THR A 241 -11.18 6.68 8.55
N LEU A 242 -11.71 7.91 8.48
CA LEU A 242 -12.70 8.28 7.47
C LEU A 242 -12.09 8.28 6.06
N ASN A 243 -10.81 8.68 5.92
CA ASN A 243 -10.07 8.58 4.66
C ASN A 243 -9.94 7.13 4.14
N VAL A 244 -9.80 6.13 5.02
CA VAL A 244 -9.78 4.73 4.58
C VAL A 244 -11.12 4.32 3.97
N VAL A 245 -12.24 4.77 4.55
CA VAL A 245 -13.59 4.45 4.07
C VAL A 245 -13.89 5.18 2.76
N ILE A 246 -13.65 6.50 2.70
CA ILE A 246 -13.93 7.32 1.51
C ILE A 246 -13.13 6.85 0.30
N VAL A 247 -11.86 6.47 0.47
CA VAL A 247 -11.02 5.91 -0.60
C VAL A 247 -11.55 4.55 -1.07
N GLY A 248 -12.13 3.77 -0.16
CA GLY A 248 -12.80 2.52 -0.50
C GLY A 248 -13.96 2.74 -1.46
N PHE A 249 -14.82 3.73 -1.21
CA PHE A 249 -15.95 4.05 -2.09
C PHE A 249 -15.54 4.77 -3.37
N TYR A 250 -14.56 5.67 -3.30
CA TYR A 250 -14.00 6.37 -4.47
C TYR A 250 -13.51 5.40 -5.54
N ARG A 251 -12.76 4.36 -5.14
CA ARG A 251 -12.22 3.34 -6.07
C ARG A 251 -13.29 2.55 -6.82
N GLU A 252 -14.46 2.42 -6.22
CA GLU A 252 -15.61 1.71 -6.80
C GLU A 252 -16.57 2.66 -7.54
N GLY A 253 -16.21 3.95 -7.68
CA GLY A 253 -17.05 4.95 -8.36
C GLY A 253 -18.36 5.26 -7.63
N MET A 254 -18.41 5.14 -6.30
CA MET A 254 -19.64 5.34 -5.52
C MET A 254 -19.72 6.74 -4.93
N LEU A 255 -20.08 7.73 -5.75
CA LEU A 255 -20.18 9.14 -5.33
C LEU A 255 -21.10 9.36 -4.12
N ASP A 256 -22.31 8.79 -4.13
CA ASP A 256 -23.28 8.97 -3.03
C ASP A 256 -22.72 8.52 -1.67
N LYS A 257 -21.90 7.45 -1.66
CA LYS A 257 -21.26 6.95 -0.44
C LYS A 257 -20.06 7.78 -0.02
N VAL A 258 -19.33 8.36 -0.97
CA VAL A 258 -18.28 9.34 -0.68
C VAL A 258 -18.89 10.55 0.02
N GLU A 259 -20.01 11.08 -0.49
CA GLU A 259 -20.73 12.21 0.12
C GLU A 259 -21.30 11.85 1.51
N GLU A 260 -21.89 10.66 1.68
CA GLU A 260 -22.39 10.17 2.97
C GLU A 260 -21.29 10.16 4.06
N VAL A 261 -20.09 9.70 3.70
CA VAL A 261 -18.92 9.66 4.60
C VAL A 261 -18.32 11.06 4.78
N TRP A 262 -18.41 11.94 3.78
CA TRP A 262 -17.96 13.33 3.88
C TRP A 262 -18.76 14.11 4.93
N GLU A 263 -20.08 13.98 4.91
CA GLU A 263 -20.96 14.56 5.94
C GLU A 263 -20.64 14.03 7.34
N GLU A 264 -20.12 12.80 7.41
CA GLU A 264 -19.79 12.17 8.66
C GLU A 264 -18.65 12.86 9.42
N TYR A 265 -17.69 13.48 8.71
CA TYR A 265 -16.65 14.29 9.34
C TYR A 265 -17.24 15.32 10.31
N ALA A 266 -18.29 16.03 9.86
CA ALA A 266 -19.00 16.99 10.70
C ALA A 266 -19.76 16.31 11.85
N ARG A 267 -20.46 15.20 11.58
CA ARG A 267 -21.23 14.45 12.60
C ARG A 267 -20.37 13.97 13.76
N VAL A 268 -19.15 13.50 13.48
CA VAL A 268 -18.23 12.97 14.52
C VAL A 268 -17.24 14.02 15.03
N GLY A 269 -17.33 15.28 14.57
CA GLY A 269 -16.43 16.36 14.98
C GLY A 269 -14.98 16.15 14.55
N CYS A 270 -14.75 15.44 13.45
CA CYS A 270 -13.43 15.19 12.89
C CYS A 270 -13.16 16.20 11.76
N LEU A 271 -11.99 16.84 11.77
CA LEU A 271 -11.63 17.79 10.72
C LEU A 271 -10.98 17.06 9.53
N PRO A 272 -11.50 17.21 8.30
CA PRO A 272 -10.83 16.68 7.11
C PRO A 272 -9.47 17.35 6.91
N ASN A 273 -8.52 16.61 6.33
CA ASN A 273 -7.19 17.13 6.01
C ASN A 273 -7.01 17.27 4.48
N VAL A 274 -5.87 17.79 4.03
CA VAL A 274 -5.56 17.98 2.59
C VAL A 274 -5.85 16.71 1.78
N TYR A 275 -5.46 15.54 2.28
CA TYR A 275 -5.73 14.28 1.60
C TYR A 275 -7.24 13.98 1.48
N SER A 276 -8.03 14.24 2.52
CA SER A 276 -9.49 14.08 2.49
C SER A 276 -10.11 14.91 1.36
N PHE A 277 -9.74 16.19 1.26
CA PHE A 277 -10.22 17.10 0.22
C PHE A 277 -9.79 16.65 -1.18
N ASN A 278 -8.54 16.21 -1.34
CA ASN A 278 -8.04 15.72 -2.62
C ASN A 278 -8.87 14.52 -3.14
N VAL A 279 -9.25 13.59 -2.25
CA VAL A 279 -10.11 12.45 -2.62
C VAL A 279 -11.51 12.90 -3.00
N LEU A 280 -12.12 13.84 -2.27
CA LEU A 280 -13.44 14.36 -2.61
C LEU A 280 -13.43 15.09 -3.96
N MET A 281 -12.45 15.97 -4.20
CA MET A 281 -12.29 16.66 -5.49
C MET A 281 -12.12 15.67 -6.63
N ALA A 282 -11.24 14.68 -6.47
CA ALA A 282 -11.03 13.64 -7.49
C ALA A 282 -12.33 12.87 -7.77
N THR A 283 -13.11 12.55 -6.73
CA THR A 283 -14.41 11.90 -6.89
C THR A 283 -15.34 12.73 -7.76
N TYR A 284 -15.46 14.04 -7.51
CA TYR A 284 -16.29 14.92 -8.34
C TYR A 284 -15.76 15.06 -9.78
N CYS A 285 -14.45 15.23 -9.96
CA CYS A 285 -13.82 15.29 -11.29
C CYS A 285 -14.03 14.02 -12.12
N ASP A 286 -14.08 12.84 -11.48
CA ASP A 286 -14.25 11.55 -12.16
C ASP A 286 -15.73 11.26 -12.49
N HIS A 287 -16.67 11.99 -11.87
CA HIS A 287 -18.12 11.94 -12.15
C HIS A 287 -18.59 13.15 -12.98
N GLU A 288 -17.68 13.86 -13.65
CA GLU A 288 -17.99 15.02 -14.50
C GLU A 288 -18.70 16.19 -13.75
N ARG A 289 -18.59 16.22 -12.41
CA ARG A 289 -19.19 17.25 -11.53
C ARG A 289 -18.17 18.36 -11.22
N MET A 290 -17.66 19.01 -12.26
CA MET A 290 -16.54 19.96 -12.14
C MET A 290 -16.87 21.20 -11.27
N GLU A 291 -18.11 21.69 -11.31
CA GLU A 291 -18.56 22.80 -10.46
C GLU A 291 -18.42 22.46 -8.97
N ASP A 292 -18.74 21.23 -8.58
CA ASP A 292 -18.64 20.77 -7.20
C ASP A 292 -17.18 20.60 -6.78
N ALA A 293 -16.34 20.08 -7.68
CA ALA A 293 -14.90 20.00 -7.46
C ALA A 293 -14.28 21.40 -7.23
N MET A 294 -14.70 22.42 -7.99
CA MET A 294 -14.23 23.80 -7.80
C MET A 294 -14.72 24.42 -6.48
N ARG A 295 -15.94 24.10 -6.02
CA ARG A 295 -16.38 24.54 -4.68
C ARG A 295 -15.54 23.91 -3.58
N VAL A 296 -15.19 22.63 -3.71
CA VAL A 296 -14.30 21.95 -2.75
C VAL A 296 -12.88 22.55 -2.81
N TRP A 297 -12.40 22.93 -4.00
CA TRP A 297 -11.12 23.62 -4.17
C TRP A 297 -11.07 24.95 -3.42
N GLU A 298 -12.12 25.77 -3.52
CA GLU A 298 -12.26 27.04 -2.80
C GLU A 298 -12.37 26.82 -1.28
N GLU A 299 -13.18 25.85 -0.85
CA GLU A 299 -13.38 25.51 0.57
C GLU A 299 -12.07 25.16 1.29
N MET A 300 -11.10 24.53 0.61
CA MET A 300 -9.78 24.26 1.18
C MET A 300 -9.06 25.53 1.64
N GLU A 301 -9.13 26.59 0.83
CA GLU A 301 -8.45 27.86 1.10
C GLU A 301 -9.16 28.62 2.23
N ASP A 302 -10.50 28.61 2.24
CA ASP A 302 -11.31 29.17 3.33
C ASP A 302 -11.01 28.51 4.69
N LYS A 303 -10.70 27.21 4.67
CA LYS A 303 -10.30 26.44 5.86
C LYS A 303 -8.81 26.57 6.20
N GLY A 304 -8.06 27.37 5.46
CA GLY A 304 -6.63 27.60 5.69
C GLY A 304 -5.75 26.40 5.37
N LEU A 305 -6.22 25.47 4.53
CA LEU A 305 -5.44 24.31 4.08
C LEU A 305 -4.62 24.68 2.84
N THR A 306 -3.31 24.54 2.92
CA THR A 306 -2.43 24.73 1.75
C THR A 306 -2.64 23.60 0.75
N ARG A 307 -3.01 23.97 -0.47
CA ARG A 307 -3.16 23.06 -1.61
C ARG A 307 -1.79 22.49 -2.00
N ASP A 308 -1.71 21.17 -2.16
CA ASP A 308 -0.48 20.48 -2.57
C ASP A 308 -0.49 20.18 -4.08
N ALA A 309 0.63 19.63 -4.59
CA ALA A 309 0.73 19.28 -6.01
C ALA A 309 -0.34 18.26 -6.45
N VAL A 310 -0.85 17.43 -5.54
CA VAL A 310 -1.93 16.49 -5.84
C VAL A 310 -3.23 17.25 -6.09
N ALA A 311 -3.60 18.19 -5.21
CA ALA A 311 -4.76 19.05 -5.38
C ALA A 311 -4.75 19.77 -6.74
N TYR A 312 -3.64 20.45 -7.07
CA TYR A 312 -3.50 21.15 -8.36
C TYR A 312 -3.68 20.20 -9.54
N ASN A 313 -3.01 19.04 -9.53
CA ASN A 313 -3.11 18.07 -10.61
C ASN A 313 -4.51 17.48 -10.76
N THR A 314 -5.24 17.31 -9.66
CA THR A 314 -6.63 16.83 -9.66
C THR A 314 -7.55 17.82 -10.38
N ILE A 315 -7.46 19.12 -10.06
CA ILE A 315 -8.30 20.14 -10.70
C ILE A 315 -7.88 20.40 -12.15
N ILE A 316 -6.57 20.50 -12.44
CA ILE A 316 -6.05 20.64 -13.81
C ILE A 316 -6.55 19.47 -14.67
N GLY A 317 -6.41 18.24 -14.19
CA GLY A 317 -6.88 17.05 -14.91
C GLY A 317 -8.39 17.02 -15.10
N GLY A 318 -9.17 17.43 -14.08
CA GLY A 318 -10.63 17.54 -14.18
C GLY A 318 -11.07 18.56 -15.22
N LEU A 319 -10.50 19.77 -15.18
CA LEU A 319 -10.81 20.85 -16.13
C LEU A 319 -10.44 20.47 -17.57
N CYS A 320 -9.28 19.84 -17.78
CA CYS A 320 -8.89 19.36 -19.11
C CYS A 320 -9.90 18.34 -19.67
N ARG A 321 -10.37 17.38 -18.86
CA ARG A 321 -11.39 16.41 -19.30
C ARG A 321 -12.75 17.05 -19.57
N ALA A 322 -13.09 18.11 -18.84
CA ALA A 322 -14.29 18.90 -19.10
C ALA A 322 -14.17 19.80 -20.36
N GLY A 323 -13.01 19.83 -21.02
CA GLY A 323 -12.73 20.71 -22.16
C GLY A 323 -12.41 22.16 -21.77
N GLU A 324 -12.35 22.48 -20.48
CA GLU A 324 -12.09 23.82 -19.94
C GLU A 324 -10.57 24.10 -19.81
N VAL A 325 -9.83 23.85 -20.89
CA VAL A 325 -8.35 23.86 -20.89
C VAL A 325 -7.76 25.22 -20.51
N GLU A 326 -8.41 26.32 -20.90
CA GLU A 326 -7.97 27.68 -20.54
C GLU A 326 -7.96 27.90 -19.01
N LYS A 327 -9.02 27.44 -18.32
CA LYS A 327 -9.07 27.48 -16.84
C LYS A 327 -8.02 26.55 -16.23
N ALA A 328 -7.77 25.39 -16.85
CA ALA A 328 -6.71 24.49 -16.40
C ALA A 328 -5.33 25.18 -16.47
N GLU A 329 -5.08 25.98 -17.51
CA GLU A 329 -3.86 26.78 -17.65
C GLU A 329 -3.77 27.90 -16.60
N GLU A 330 -4.90 28.54 -16.24
CA GLU A 330 -4.95 29.51 -15.12
C GLU A 330 -4.53 28.87 -13.80
N ILE A 331 -5.07 27.69 -13.48
CA ILE A 331 -4.72 26.94 -12.28
C ILE A 331 -3.25 26.50 -12.31
N TYR A 332 -2.72 26.12 -13.48
CA TYR A 332 -1.29 25.84 -13.65
C TYR A 332 -0.41 27.08 -13.41
N ARG A 333 -0.82 28.25 -13.91
CA ARG A 333 -0.11 29.52 -13.64
C ARG A 333 -0.12 29.84 -12.16
N GLU A 334 -1.25 29.65 -11.48
CA GLU A 334 -1.34 29.80 -10.02
C GLU A 334 -0.38 28.85 -9.29
N MET A 335 -0.33 27.57 -9.68
CA MET A 335 0.58 26.56 -9.14
C MET A 335 2.05 27.03 -9.18
N VAL A 336 2.48 27.55 -10.34
CA VAL A 336 3.84 28.07 -10.54
C VAL A 336 4.09 29.32 -9.71
N MET A 337 3.13 30.26 -9.66
CA MET A 337 3.26 31.49 -8.87
C MET A 337 3.35 31.22 -7.37
N LYS A 338 2.62 30.22 -6.87
CA LYS A 338 2.68 29.78 -5.46
C LYS A 338 3.90 28.89 -5.16
N GLY A 339 4.75 28.62 -6.14
CA GLY A 339 5.98 27.84 -5.97
C GLY A 339 5.74 26.35 -5.74
N VAL A 340 4.60 25.81 -6.18
CA VAL A 340 4.31 24.39 -6.13
C VAL A 340 4.89 23.71 -7.37
N ASP A 341 5.72 22.70 -7.17
CA ASP A 341 6.44 22.04 -8.28
C ASP A 341 5.50 21.29 -9.23
N SER A 342 5.48 21.70 -10.50
CA SER A 342 4.82 20.97 -11.58
C SER A 342 5.50 19.61 -11.81
N SER A 343 4.71 18.56 -12.00
CA SER A 343 5.21 17.19 -12.22
C SER A 343 4.92 16.69 -13.63
N CYS A 344 5.35 15.47 -13.95
CA CYS A 344 5.00 14.79 -15.21
C CYS A 344 3.48 14.77 -15.44
N ILE A 345 2.71 14.53 -14.38
CA ILE A 345 1.25 14.46 -14.40
C ILE A 345 0.63 15.81 -14.77
N THR A 346 1.21 16.93 -14.30
CA THR A 346 0.74 18.29 -14.63
C THR A 346 0.78 18.53 -16.13
N PHE A 347 1.93 18.25 -16.75
CA PHE A 347 2.12 18.43 -18.20
C PHE A 347 1.29 17.43 -19.00
N GLU A 348 1.18 16.18 -18.55
CA GLU A 348 0.34 15.16 -19.19
C GLU A 348 -1.13 15.59 -19.29
N HIS A 349 -1.71 16.10 -18.21
CA HIS A 349 -3.09 16.59 -18.22
C HIS A 349 -3.27 17.74 -19.20
N LEU A 350 -2.42 18.77 -19.14
CA LEU A 350 -2.54 19.93 -20.01
C LEU A 350 -2.34 19.56 -21.48
N ILE A 351 -1.30 18.79 -21.80
CA ILE A 351 -1.02 18.34 -23.17
C ILE A 351 -2.20 17.53 -23.69
N LYS A 352 -2.70 16.57 -22.91
CA LYS A 352 -3.87 15.77 -23.30
C LYS A 352 -5.10 16.65 -23.54
N GLY A 353 -5.37 17.62 -22.65
CA GLY A 353 -6.47 18.57 -22.83
C GLY A 353 -6.37 19.38 -24.13
N TYR A 354 -5.20 19.95 -24.42
CA TYR A 354 -4.99 20.66 -25.69
C TYR A 354 -5.12 19.74 -26.91
N CYS A 355 -4.67 18.49 -26.80
CA CYS A 355 -4.88 17.52 -27.86
C CYS A 355 -6.37 17.17 -28.08
N GLU A 356 -7.16 17.05 -27.02
CA GLU A 356 -8.59 16.75 -27.11
C GLU A 356 -9.39 17.89 -27.75
N ILE A 357 -9.01 19.15 -27.52
CA ILE A 357 -9.62 20.31 -28.21
C ILE A 357 -9.00 20.59 -29.59
N GLY A 358 -7.99 19.81 -29.99
CA GLY A 358 -7.37 19.87 -31.32
C GLY A 358 -6.36 21.00 -31.53
N ASP A 359 -5.83 21.59 -30.45
CA ASP A 359 -4.80 22.64 -30.48
C ASP A 359 -3.39 22.02 -30.41
N VAL A 360 -2.82 21.80 -31.59
CA VAL A 360 -1.48 21.21 -31.78
C VAL A 360 -0.37 22.11 -31.24
N ASP A 361 -0.49 23.42 -31.46
CA ASP A 361 0.58 24.38 -31.16
C ASP A 361 0.81 24.50 -29.66
N SER A 362 -0.28 24.63 -28.89
CA SER A 362 -0.22 24.69 -27.42
C SER A 362 0.27 23.38 -26.81
N ALA A 363 -0.20 22.23 -27.31
CA ALA A 363 0.27 20.92 -26.87
C ALA A 363 1.79 20.74 -27.11
N MET A 364 2.27 21.14 -28.28
CA MET A 364 3.69 21.06 -28.64
C MET A 364 4.55 22.06 -27.87
N MET A 365 4.01 23.24 -27.54
CA MET A 365 4.68 24.21 -26.67
C MET A 365 4.86 23.66 -25.25
N LEU A 366 3.83 23.06 -24.67
CA LEU A 366 3.90 22.43 -23.35
C LEU A 366 4.85 21.23 -23.34
N TYR A 367 4.87 20.41 -24.39
CA TYR A 367 5.85 19.33 -24.54
C TYR A 367 7.29 19.87 -24.50
N LYS A 368 7.56 20.95 -25.26
CA LYS A 368 8.89 21.59 -25.25
C LYS A 368 9.25 22.15 -23.88
N ASP A 369 8.30 22.74 -23.16
CA ASP A 369 8.52 23.24 -21.78
C ASP A 369 8.82 22.09 -20.81
N MET A 370 8.06 20.99 -20.89
CA MET A 370 8.30 19.77 -20.13
C MET A 370 9.74 19.25 -20.32
N CYS A 371 10.20 19.16 -21.58
CA CYS A 371 11.58 18.78 -21.90
C CYS A 371 12.62 19.78 -21.37
N ARG A 372 12.36 21.10 -21.47
CA ARG A 372 13.26 22.16 -20.97
C ARG A 372 13.43 22.08 -19.45
N LYS A 373 12.36 21.76 -18.74
CA LYS A 373 12.35 21.50 -17.30
C LYS A 373 12.96 20.14 -16.91
N LYS A 374 13.47 19.37 -17.87
CA LYS A 374 14.05 18.04 -17.68
C LYS A 374 13.07 17.02 -17.09
N ILE A 375 11.78 17.21 -17.32
CA ILE A 375 10.74 16.24 -17.00
C ILE A 375 10.61 15.33 -18.22
N SER A 376 10.77 14.03 -18.04
CA SER A 376 10.68 13.09 -19.16
C SER A 376 9.22 12.89 -19.54
N PRO A 377 8.82 13.13 -20.81
CA PRO A 377 7.49 12.79 -21.29
C PRO A 377 7.25 11.29 -21.17
N SER A 378 6.04 10.90 -20.78
CA SER A 378 5.64 9.49 -20.82
C SER A 378 5.30 9.08 -22.25
N SER A 379 5.29 7.76 -22.48
CA SER A 379 4.80 7.21 -23.75
C SER A 379 3.39 7.71 -24.06
N SER A 380 2.50 7.83 -23.06
CA SER A 380 1.13 8.31 -23.27
C SER A 380 1.10 9.75 -23.82
N THR A 381 1.97 10.64 -23.33
CA THR A 381 2.09 12.02 -23.85
C THR A 381 2.49 12.02 -25.33
N VAL A 382 3.53 11.26 -25.68
CA VAL A 382 4.05 11.19 -27.05
C VAL A 382 3.01 10.60 -28.00
N ASN A 383 2.35 9.52 -27.60
CA ASN A 383 1.29 8.88 -28.38
C ASN A 383 0.10 9.81 -28.61
N THR A 384 -0.26 10.64 -27.62
CA THR A 384 -1.40 11.56 -27.73
C THR A 384 -1.15 12.69 -28.72
N ILE A 385 0.06 13.24 -28.75
CA ILE A 385 0.46 14.26 -29.74
C ILE A 385 0.50 13.65 -31.15
N ILE A 386 1.05 12.45 -31.31
CA ILE A 386 1.15 11.78 -32.63
C ILE A 386 -0.24 11.49 -33.19
N ARG A 387 -1.14 10.96 -32.37
CA ARG A 387 -2.52 10.70 -32.78
C ARG A 387 -3.19 11.99 -33.27
N LEU A 388 -3.08 13.08 -32.51
CA LEU A 388 -3.61 14.38 -32.91
C LEU A 388 -3.06 14.85 -34.27
N LEU A 389 -1.74 14.77 -34.48
CA LEU A 389 -1.13 15.17 -35.74
C LEU A 389 -1.60 14.29 -36.91
N CYS A 390 -1.77 12.99 -36.68
CA CYS A 390 -2.35 12.08 -37.65
C CYS A 390 -3.83 12.43 -37.95
N ASP A 391 -4.63 12.72 -36.94
CA ASP A 391 -6.05 13.10 -37.08
C ASP A 391 -6.23 14.42 -37.86
N LYS A 392 -5.25 15.34 -37.75
CA LYS A 392 -5.17 16.57 -38.55
C LYS A 392 -4.59 16.37 -39.95
N ASN A 393 -4.26 15.13 -40.33
CA ASN A 393 -3.61 14.76 -41.58
C ASN A 393 -2.23 15.45 -41.80
N GLU A 394 -1.52 15.74 -40.71
CA GLU A 394 -0.17 16.31 -40.71
C GLU A 394 0.89 15.21 -40.51
N ILE A 395 0.86 14.17 -41.36
CA ILE A 395 1.64 12.95 -41.15
C ILE A 395 3.16 13.21 -41.13
N SER A 396 3.63 14.10 -41.99
CA SER A 396 5.02 14.56 -42.00
C SER A 396 5.47 15.21 -40.69
N ALA A 397 4.58 15.97 -40.03
CA ALA A 397 4.89 16.56 -38.73
C ALA A 397 4.88 15.49 -37.63
N ALA A 398 3.94 14.55 -37.70
CA ALA A 398 3.84 13.41 -36.77
C ALA A 398 5.09 12.53 -36.80
N SER A 399 5.58 12.16 -37.99
CA SER A 399 6.81 11.35 -38.15
C SER A 399 8.05 12.12 -37.67
N GLY A 400 8.14 13.42 -37.97
CA GLY A 400 9.21 14.29 -37.48
C GLY A 400 9.23 14.41 -35.95
N PHE A 401 8.05 14.58 -35.34
CA PHE A 401 7.90 14.63 -33.89
C PHE A 401 8.30 13.30 -33.24
N TRP A 402 7.86 12.16 -33.80
CA TRP A 402 8.23 10.84 -33.29
C TRP A 402 9.74 10.65 -33.23
N TRP A 403 10.45 10.91 -34.32
CA TRP A 403 11.92 10.75 -34.35
C TRP A 403 12.65 11.69 -33.40
N MET A 404 12.09 12.89 -33.17
CA MET A 404 12.63 13.83 -32.21
C MET A 404 12.43 13.34 -30.77
N ALA A 405 11.25 12.78 -30.46
CA ALA A 405 10.92 12.23 -29.16
C ALA A 405 11.70 10.95 -28.84
N SER A 406 11.75 9.98 -29.76
CA SER A 406 12.39 8.67 -29.57
C SER A 406 13.91 8.75 -29.41
N LYS A 407 14.56 9.77 -29.99
CA LYS A 407 16.00 10.02 -29.79
C LYS A 407 16.32 10.60 -28.42
N LYS A 408 15.41 11.38 -27.84
CA LYS A 408 15.65 12.13 -26.60
C LYS A 408 15.15 11.39 -25.37
N HIS A 409 14.14 10.54 -25.54
CA HIS A 409 13.40 9.92 -24.46
C HIS A 409 13.16 8.44 -24.80
N ASP A 410 13.15 7.59 -23.78
CA ASP A 410 12.75 6.20 -23.91
C ASP A 410 11.22 6.10 -23.98
N ALA A 411 10.66 6.64 -25.07
CA ALA A 411 9.24 6.59 -25.39
C ALA A 411 8.97 5.42 -26.34
N ALA A 412 7.80 4.80 -26.19
CA ALA A 412 7.33 3.76 -27.09
C ALA A 412 5.99 4.17 -27.70
N LEU A 413 5.80 3.95 -29.00
CA LEU A 413 4.47 4.10 -29.59
C LEU A 413 3.61 2.89 -29.29
N GLU A 414 2.32 3.16 -29.19
CA GLU A 414 1.27 2.16 -29.26
C GLU A 414 1.16 1.64 -30.69
N ARG A 415 0.70 0.38 -30.83
CA ARG A 415 0.54 -0.28 -32.13
C ARG A 415 -0.23 0.62 -33.11
N GLU A 416 -1.37 1.15 -32.70
CA GLU A 416 -2.25 2.00 -33.51
C GLU A 416 -1.52 3.20 -34.11
N ASN A 417 -0.65 3.87 -33.34
CA ASN A 417 0.10 5.01 -33.82
C ASN A 417 1.19 4.63 -34.84
N TYR A 418 1.82 3.46 -34.70
CA TYR A 418 2.67 2.93 -35.76
C TYR A 418 1.87 2.70 -37.05
N GLU A 419 0.68 2.10 -36.93
CA GLU A 419 -0.17 1.83 -38.10
C GLU A 419 -0.58 3.11 -38.82
N ASN A 420 -1.03 4.11 -38.07
CA ASN A 420 -1.49 5.39 -38.61
C ASN A 420 -0.35 6.14 -39.31
N LEU A 421 0.85 6.17 -38.72
CA LEU A 421 2.02 6.78 -39.34
C LEU A 421 2.42 6.07 -40.63
N VAL A 422 2.47 4.74 -40.63
CA VAL A 422 2.82 3.96 -41.83
C VAL A 422 1.81 4.19 -42.95
N LYS A 423 0.51 4.07 -42.64
CA LYS A 423 -0.57 4.26 -43.61
C LYS A 423 -0.54 5.69 -44.20
N GLY A 424 -0.37 6.69 -43.34
CA GLY A 424 -0.27 8.09 -43.75
C GLY A 424 0.94 8.38 -44.64
N LEU A 425 2.13 7.89 -44.27
CA LEU A 425 3.37 8.12 -45.03
C LEU A 425 3.33 7.46 -46.41
N CYS A 426 2.75 6.27 -46.51
CA CYS A 426 2.51 5.63 -47.80
C CYS A 426 1.52 6.42 -48.66
N GLY A 427 0.46 6.98 -48.06
CA GLY A 427 -0.49 7.88 -48.73
C GLY A 427 0.18 9.16 -49.27
N GLU A 428 1.15 9.72 -48.54
CA GLU A 428 1.98 10.85 -48.99
C GLU A 428 3.09 10.45 -50.00
N GLY A 429 3.25 9.15 -50.32
CA GLY A 429 4.30 8.64 -51.20
C GLY A 429 5.69 8.55 -50.55
N LYS A 430 5.81 8.76 -49.23
CA LYS A 430 7.07 8.73 -48.45
C LYS A 430 7.45 7.31 -48.04
N MET A 431 7.61 6.43 -49.02
CA MET A 431 7.78 4.99 -48.80
C MET A 431 9.00 4.61 -47.95
N GLU A 432 10.12 5.34 -48.10
CA GLU A 432 11.33 5.08 -47.30
C GLU A 432 11.15 5.39 -45.81
N GLU A 433 10.43 6.46 -45.48
CA GLU A 433 10.12 6.80 -44.09
C GLU A 433 9.15 5.80 -43.49
N ALA A 434 8.13 5.39 -44.26
CA ALA A 434 7.17 4.37 -43.85
C ALA A 434 7.87 3.04 -43.51
N LEU A 435 8.83 2.58 -44.33
CA LEU A 435 9.61 1.37 -44.05
C LEU A 435 10.48 1.49 -42.79
N LYS A 436 11.03 2.67 -42.49
CA LYS A 436 11.81 2.89 -41.24
C LYS A 436 10.93 2.76 -40.00
N ILE A 437 9.73 3.34 -40.03
CA ILE A 437 8.75 3.24 -38.93
C ILE A 437 8.27 1.79 -38.77
N GLN A 438 8.03 1.08 -39.87
CA GLN A 438 7.65 -0.34 -39.84
C GLN A 438 8.78 -1.23 -39.29
N ALA A 439 10.04 -0.98 -39.64
CA ALA A 439 11.16 -1.71 -39.07
C ALA A 439 11.28 -1.50 -37.54
N GLU A 440 11.07 -0.26 -37.06
CA GLU A 440 11.06 0.02 -35.63
C GLU A 440 9.90 -0.68 -34.90
N MET A 441 8.71 -0.69 -35.50
CA MET A 441 7.54 -1.42 -35.00
C MET A 441 7.87 -2.90 -34.76
N VAL A 442 8.57 -3.54 -35.71
CA VAL A 442 9.02 -4.95 -35.58
C VAL A 442 10.04 -5.11 -34.45
N VAL A 443 11.01 -4.20 -34.32
CA VAL A 443 12.01 -4.22 -33.23
C VAL A 443 11.35 -4.09 -31.86
N LYS A 444 10.25 -3.35 -31.75
CA LYS A 444 9.46 -3.19 -30.52
C LYS A 444 8.50 -4.36 -30.25
N GLY A 445 8.49 -5.39 -31.11
CA GLY A 445 7.73 -6.62 -30.91
C GLY A 445 6.32 -6.61 -31.50
N PHE A 446 5.98 -5.63 -32.35
CA PHE A 446 4.71 -5.58 -33.06
C PHE A 446 4.86 -6.11 -34.49
N GLN A 447 3.91 -6.93 -34.94
CA GLN A 447 3.90 -7.42 -36.32
C GLN A 447 3.02 -6.55 -37.21
N PRO A 448 3.46 -6.21 -38.44
CA PRO A 448 2.61 -5.56 -39.43
C PRO A 448 1.41 -6.42 -39.78
N ASN A 449 0.24 -5.81 -39.91
CA ASN A 449 -0.99 -6.49 -40.33
C ASN A 449 -1.15 -6.48 -41.87
N ALA A 450 -2.10 -7.27 -42.38
CA ALA A 450 -2.38 -7.36 -43.82
C ALA A 450 -2.71 -5.98 -44.44
N ASP A 451 -3.42 -5.12 -43.70
CA ASP A 451 -3.73 -3.75 -44.13
C ASP A 451 -2.45 -2.94 -44.43
N MET A 452 -1.44 -3.01 -43.57
CA MET A 452 -0.17 -2.31 -43.80
C MET A 452 0.53 -2.83 -45.06
N TYR A 453 0.59 -4.14 -45.26
CA TYR A 453 1.17 -4.71 -46.47
C TYR A 453 0.43 -4.25 -47.72
N GLY A 454 -0.91 -4.21 -47.68
CA GLY A 454 -1.74 -3.67 -48.76
C GLY A 454 -1.40 -2.22 -49.10
N VAL A 455 -1.26 -1.36 -48.08
CA VAL A 455 -0.92 0.05 -48.27
C VAL A 455 0.51 0.24 -48.79
N PHE A 456 1.49 -0.56 -48.35
CA PHE A 456 2.83 -0.54 -48.92
C PHE A 456 2.85 -0.98 -50.39
N ILE A 457 2.12 -2.04 -50.72
CA ILE A 457 2.02 -2.56 -52.10
C ILE A 457 1.44 -1.48 -53.01
N ASP A 458 0.31 -0.87 -52.64
CA ASP A 458 -0.31 0.21 -53.42
C ASP A 458 0.64 1.41 -53.59
N GLY A 459 1.36 1.79 -52.53
CA GLY A 459 2.34 2.88 -52.60
C GLY A 459 3.52 2.58 -53.53
N PHE A 460 4.09 1.36 -53.51
CA PHE A 460 5.21 0.98 -54.37
C PHE A 460 4.78 0.72 -55.82
N ASP A 461 3.55 0.23 -56.03
CA ASP A 461 2.94 0.05 -57.34
C ASP A 461 2.78 1.40 -58.06
N LYS A 462 2.29 2.43 -57.34
CA LYS A 462 2.22 3.81 -57.84
C LYS A 462 3.57 4.42 -58.21
N LEU A 463 4.66 3.95 -57.59
CA LEU A 463 6.03 4.35 -57.91
C LEU A 463 6.68 3.49 -59.01
N GLY A 464 5.98 2.46 -59.52
CA GLY A 464 6.50 1.54 -60.53
C GLY A 464 7.57 0.56 -60.02
N ASN A 465 7.64 0.32 -58.71
CA ASN A 465 8.65 -0.57 -58.11
C ASN A 465 8.13 -2.02 -57.96
N GLU A 466 7.99 -2.69 -59.10
CA GLU A 466 7.48 -4.07 -59.23
C GLU A 466 8.26 -5.10 -58.39
N ALA A 467 9.57 -4.88 -58.23
CA ALA A 467 10.42 -5.76 -57.43
C ALA A 467 10.04 -5.73 -55.94
N MET A 468 9.79 -4.53 -55.39
CA MET A 468 9.38 -4.37 -54.00
C MET A 468 7.95 -4.87 -53.78
N VAL A 469 7.04 -4.61 -54.73
CA VAL A 469 5.67 -5.15 -54.70
C VAL A 469 5.67 -6.68 -54.61
N SER A 470 6.44 -7.34 -55.47
CA SER A 470 6.56 -8.81 -55.49
C SER A 470 7.12 -9.35 -54.18
N LYS A 471 8.10 -8.66 -53.60
CA LYS A 471 8.70 -9.02 -52.29
C LYS A 471 7.68 -8.91 -51.15
N LEU A 472 6.97 -7.78 -51.06
CA LEU A 472 6.00 -7.55 -49.99
C LEU A 472 4.81 -8.51 -50.05
N ARG A 473 4.33 -8.86 -51.26
CA ARG A 473 3.28 -9.88 -51.43
C ARG A 473 3.70 -11.24 -50.88
N LYS A 474 4.95 -11.63 -51.11
CA LYS A 474 5.50 -12.88 -50.58
C LYS A 474 5.62 -12.85 -49.05
N GLU A 475 6.16 -11.77 -48.49
CA GLU A 475 6.27 -11.60 -47.03
C GLU A 475 4.89 -11.62 -46.33
N MET A 476 3.86 -11.06 -46.97
CA MET A 476 2.49 -11.09 -46.46
C MET A 476 1.94 -12.53 -46.37
N LEU A 477 2.11 -13.35 -47.43
CA LEU A 477 1.71 -14.77 -47.46
C LEU A 477 2.47 -15.62 -46.42
N ASP A 478 3.77 -15.36 -46.27
CA ASP A 478 4.63 -16.06 -45.31
C ASP A 478 4.24 -15.72 -43.85
N ASN A 479 3.73 -14.51 -43.59
CA ASN A 479 3.26 -14.11 -42.25
C ASN A 479 1.85 -14.61 -41.93
N GLU A 480 0.92 -14.63 -42.89
CA GLU A 480 -0.44 -15.16 -42.68
C GLU A 480 -0.41 -16.64 -42.26
N THR A 481 0.51 -17.43 -42.84
CA THR A 481 0.70 -18.86 -42.53
C THR A 481 1.37 -19.15 -41.18
N LEU A 482 1.91 -18.15 -40.47
CA LEU A 482 2.50 -18.27 -39.14
C LEU A 482 1.53 -17.90 -38.00
N SER A 483 0.34 -17.39 -38.34
CA SER A 483 -0.70 -16.94 -37.39
C SER A 483 -1.86 -17.92 -37.22
N GLU A 484 -1.91 -18.99 -38.01
CA GLU A 484 -2.74 -20.19 -37.82
C GLU A 484 -2.01 -21.24 -36.96
#